data_AF-A0A520JV31-F1
#
_entry.id   AF-A0A520JV31-F1
#
_cell.length_a   1.000
_cell.length_b   1.000
_cell.length_c   1.000
_cell.angle_alpha   90.00
_cell.angle_beta   90.00
_cell.angle_gamma   90.00
#
_symmetry.space_group_name_H-M   'P 1'
#
loop_
_entity.id
_entity.type
_entity.pdbx_description
1 polymer ?
#
loop_
_entity_poly.entity_id
_entity_poly.type
_entity_poly.pdbx_seq_one_letter_code
_entity_poly.pdbx_strand_id
1 'polypeptide(L)'
;MQLELAQPAVSDRILFIGSDPGYLYAFRDPILRGDLNLDWVVTANDAFIALQMAVGAIPAVVGAAISGDNKVTSLDALMILQNRTLRVQRLT
;
A
#
# COMPACT_ATOMS: atom_id res chain seq x y z
N MET A 1 -37.20 3.31 23.56
CA MET A 1 -35.75 3.06 23.48
C MET A 1 -35.23 3.81 22.27
N GLN A 2 -34.31 4.73 22.46
CA GLN A 2 -33.62 5.41 21.37
C GLN A 2 -32.33 4.64 21.14
N LEU A 3 -32.16 4.06 19.94
CA LEU A 3 -30.90 3.47 19.53
C LEU A 3 -29.95 4.63 19.24
N GLU A 4 -29.02 4.91 20.15
CA GLU A 4 -27.83 5.68 19.80
C GLU A 4 -26.99 4.80 18.87
N LEU A 5 -27.28 4.88 17.57
CA LEU A 5 -26.44 4.26 16.56
C LEU A 5 -25.05 4.89 16.66
N ALA A 6 -24.04 4.08 16.99
CA ALA A 6 -22.66 4.51 16.93
C ALA A 6 -22.40 5.13 15.54
N GLN A 7 -22.02 6.40 15.50
CA GLN A 7 -21.77 7.07 14.23
C GLN A 7 -20.45 6.54 13.66
N PRO A 8 -20.44 5.98 12.45
CA PRO A 8 -19.19 5.60 11.80
C PRO A 8 -18.36 6.85 11.53
N ALA A 9 -17.04 6.75 11.72
CA ALA A 9 -16.10 7.82 11.41
C ALA A 9 -15.05 7.36 10.41
N VAL A 10 -14.59 8.25 9.53
CA VAL A 10 -13.51 7.98 8.58
C VAL A 10 -12.36 8.97 8.81
N SER A 11 -11.16 8.45 9.05
CA SER A 11 -9.93 9.24 9.18
C SER A 11 -8.74 8.45 8.63
N ASP A 12 -7.83 9.09 7.89
CA ASP A 12 -6.63 8.46 7.30
C ASP A 12 -6.91 7.15 6.54
N ARG A 13 -8.03 7.11 5.79
CA ARG A 13 -8.52 5.91 5.07
C ARG A 13 -8.84 4.72 5.98
N ILE A 14 -9.11 5.00 7.26
CA ILE A 14 -9.58 4.02 8.23
C ILE A 14 -11.05 4.31 8.53
N LEU A 15 -11.91 3.30 8.36
CA LEU A 15 -13.29 3.32 8.81
C LEU A 15 -13.35 2.78 10.24
N PHE A 16 -13.82 3.63 11.15
CA PHE A 16 -14.04 3.33 12.56
C PHE A 16 -15.51 3.03 12.79
N ILE A 17 -15.80 1.83 13.32
CA ILE A 17 -17.15 1.40 13.71
C ILE A 17 -17.16 1.09 15.20
N GLY A 18 -17.96 1.84 15.96
CA GLY A 18 -18.29 1.51 17.35
C GLY A 18 -19.38 0.43 17.40
N SER A 19 -19.36 -0.40 18.43
CA SER A 19 -20.36 -1.42 18.70
C SER A 19 -20.94 -1.25 20.10
N ASP A 20 -22.22 -1.58 20.27
CA ASP A 20 -22.95 -1.48 21.54
C ASP A 20 -22.26 -2.12 22.77
N PRO A 21 -21.48 -3.21 22.67
CA PRO A 21 -20.72 -3.75 23.81
C PRO A 21 -19.48 -2.91 24.18
N GLY A 22 -19.22 -1.80 23.49
CA GLY A 22 -18.06 -0.93 23.71
C GLY A 22 -16.81 -1.29 22.89
N TYR A 23 -16.95 -2.10 21.83
CA TYR A 23 -15.84 -2.39 20.91
C TYR A 23 -15.67 -1.31 19.84
N LEU A 24 -14.43 -1.07 19.43
CA LEU A 24 -14.07 -0.22 18.30
C LEU A 24 -13.37 -1.07 17.24
N TYR A 25 -13.96 -1.14 16.06
CA TYR A 25 -13.38 -1.80 14.88
C TYR A 25 -12.76 -0.76 13.95
N ALA A 26 -11.62 -1.09 13.37
CA ALA A 26 -10.93 -0.27 12.39
C ALA A 26 -10.72 -1.08 11.11
N PHE A 27 -11.29 -0.63 10.00
CA PHE A 27 -11.08 -1.22 8.68
C PHE A 27 -10.18 -0.30 7.89
N ARG A 28 -9.11 -0.87 7.34
CA ARG A 28 -8.22 -0.18 6.40
C ARG A 28 -8.01 -1.07 5.21
N ASP A 29 -7.84 -0.40 4.09
CA ASP A 29 -7.33 -0.95 2.85
C ASP A 29 -6.06 -1.79 3.08
N PRO A 30 -5.98 -3.03 2.57
CA PRO A 30 -4.76 -3.81 2.66
C PRO A 30 -3.62 -3.05 1.99
N ILE A 31 -2.50 -2.93 2.69
CA ILE A 31 -1.29 -2.32 2.13
C ILE A 31 -0.80 -3.25 1.01
N LEU A 32 -0.97 -2.81 -0.23
CA LEU A 32 -0.46 -3.53 -1.39
C LEU A 32 1.06 -3.29 -1.46
N ARG A 33 1.84 -4.35 -1.25
CA ARG A 33 3.32 -4.24 -1.28
C ARG A 33 3.76 -3.76 -2.68
N GLY A 34 4.46 -2.64 -2.73
CA GLY A 34 4.90 -2.00 -3.98
C GLY A 34 3.93 -0.96 -4.56
N ASP A 35 2.77 -0.74 -3.94
CA ASP A 35 1.92 0.43 -4.19
C ASP A 35 2.37 1.57 -3.25
N LEU A 36 3.01 2.58 -3.81
CA LEU A 36 3.67 3.68 -3.09
C LEU A 36 2.92 5.00 -3.22
N ASN A 37 2.03 5.15 -4.21
CA ASN A 37 1.11 6.28 -4.30
C ASN A 37 -0.27 6.01 -3.66
N LEU A 38 -0.52 4.77 -3.22
CA LEU A 38 -1.74 4.32 -2.55
C LEU A 38 -2.98 4.49 -3.44
N ASP A 39 -2.81 4.24 -4.74
CA ASP A 39 -3.89 4.19 -5.73
C ASP A 39 -4.45 2.78 -5.96
N TRP A 40 -3.95 1.81 -5.18
CA TRP A 40 -4.31 0.39 -5.19
C TRP A 40 -3.85 -0.40 -6.41
N VAL A 41 -2.96 0.16 -7.22
CA VAL A 41 -2.48 -0.49 -8.43
C VAL A 41 -0.96 -0.39 -8.50
N VAL A 42 -0.26 -1.53 -8.53
CA VAL A 42 1.21 -1.52 -8.66
C VAL A 42 1.64 -1.03 -10.05
N THR A 43 2.03 0.23 -10.00
CA THR A 43 2.35 1.28 -10.94
C THR A 43 3.71 1.24 -11.64
N ALA A 44 3.89 1.98 -12.74
CA ALA A 44 5.18 2.57 -13.09
C ALA A 44 5.38 3.85 -12.26
N ASN A 45 4.28 4.45 -11.82
CA ASN A 45 4.28 5.57 -10.87
C ASN A 45 4.90 5.15 -9.53
N ASP A 46 4.63 3.94 -9.06
CA ASP A 46 5.27 3.43 -7.84
C ASP A 46 6.76 3.19 -8.03
N ALA A 47 7.16 2.66 -9.18
CA ALA A 47 8.57 2.50 -9.50
C ALA A 47 9.30 3.86 -9.55
N PHE A 48 8.64 4.91 -10.06
CA PHE A 48 9.16 6.27 -10.03
C PHE A 48 9.31 6.80 -8.59
N ILE A 49 8.36 6.52 -7.70
CA ILE A 49 8.46 6.86 -6.27
C ILE A 49 9.62 6.10 -5.60
N ALA A 50 9.78 4.81 -5.89
CA ALA A 50 10.90 4.01 -5.38
C ALA A 50 12.26 4.55 -5.86
N LEU A 51 12.35 5.04 -7.10
CA LEU A 51 13.57 5.71 -7.59
C LEU A 51 13.85 7.02 -6.85
N GLN A 52 12.82 7.83 -6.57
CA GLN A 52 12.98 9.04 -5.77
C GLN A 52 13.49 8.71 -4.35
N MET A 53 13.01 7.63 -3.74
CA MET A 53 13.52 7.16 -2.45
C MET A 53 14.98 6.69 -2.55
N ALA A 54 15.32 5.93 -3.60
CA ALA A 54 16.66 5.38 -3.80
C ALA A 54 17.74 6.47 -3.97
N VAL A 55 17.40 7.60 -4.60
CA VAL A 55 18.31 8.76 -4.73
C VAL A 55 18.25 9.71 -3.53
N GLY A 56 17.43 9.40 -2.51
CA GLY A 56 17.27 10.24 -1.33
C GLY A 56 16.49 11.54 -1.56
N ALA A 57 15.75 11.64 -2.67
CA ALA A 57 14.89 12.80 -2.95
C ALA A 57 13.68 12.85 -1.99
N ILE A 58 13.21 11.68 -1.54
CA ILE A 58 12.17 11.54 -0.52
C ILE A 58 12.53 10.43 0.48
N PRO A 59 12.00 10.45 1.72
CA PRO A 59 12.25 9.40 2.71
C PRO A 59 11.73 8.02 2.27
N ALA A 60 12.50 6.97 2.56
CA ALA A 60 12.10 5.59 2.32
C ALA A 60 10.98 5.13 3.26
N VAL A 61 10.07 4.29 2.76
CA VAL A 61 8.99 3.68 3.53
C VAL A 61 9.11 2.15 3.51
N VAL A 62 8.57 1.49 4.53
CA VAL A 62 8.66 0.02 4.71
C VAL A 62 8.12 -0.76 3.50
N GLY A 63 7.10 -0.23 2.82
CA GLY A 63 6.49 -0.87 1.65
C GLY A 63 7.29 -0.78 0.35
N ALA A 64 8.37 -0.01 0.30
CA ALA A 64 9.17 0.24 -0.91
C ALA A 64 10.35 -0.72 -1.10
N ALA A 65 10.81 -1.42 -0.05
CA ALA A 65 11.88 -2.43 -0.15
C ALA A 65 11.30 -3.78 -0.62
N ILE A 66 11.15 -3.95 -1.93
CA ILE A 66 10.52 -5.12 -2.56
C ILE A 66 11.46 -6.33 -2.59
N SER A 67 12.76 -6.10 -2.69
CA SER A 67 13.81 -7.13 -2.64
C SER A 67 13.92 -7.81 -1.28
N GLY A 68 13.53 -7.13 -0.20
CA GLY A 68 13.60 -7.64 1.17
C GLY A 68 14.96 -7.46 1.85
N ASP A 69 15.85 -6.64 1.28
CA ASP A 69 17.18 -6.36 1.84
C ASP A 69 17.22 -5.18 2.84
N ASN A 70 16.03 -4.68 3.23
CA ASN A 70 15.80 -3.51 4.08
C ASN A 70 16.33 -2.17 3.52
N LYS A 71 16.63 -2.09 2.22
CA LYS A 71 17.01 -0.86 1.53
C LYS A 71 16.04 -0.59 0.38
N VAL A 72 15.94 0.68 0.01
CA VAL A 72 15.23 1.09 -1.20
C VAL A 72 16.26 1.51 -2.22
N THR A 73 16.38 0.75 -3.29
CA THR A 73 17.35 0.94 -4.37
C THR A 73 16.65 0.90 -5.73
N SER A 74 17.39 1.12 -6.82
CA SER A 74 16.86 0.91 -8.17
C SER A 74 16.44 -0.54 -8.45
N LEU A 75 16.96 -1.51 -7.69
CA LEU A 75 16.52 -2.91 -7.78
C LEU A 75 15.04 -3.04 -7.38
N ASP A 76 14.60 -2.35 -6.33
CA ASP A 76 13.21 -2.40 -5.89
C ASP A 76 12.28 -1.76 -6.92
N ALA A 77 12.68 -0.62 -7.49
CA ALA A 77 11.97 0.01 -8.60
C ALA A 77 11.86 -0.93 -9.82
N LEU A 78 12.93 -1.65 -10.15
CA LEU A 78 12.91 -2.65 -11.21
C LEU A 78 11.95 -3.81 -10.88
N MET A 79 11.95 -4.29 -9.62
CA MET A 79 11.02 -5.35 -9.19
C MET A 79 9.56 -4.90 -9.26
N ILE A 80 9.26 -3.63 -8.97
CA ILE A 80 7.92 -3.04 -9.15
C ILE A 80 7.53 -3.05 -10.64
N LEU A 81 8.44 -2.62 -11.53
CA LEU A 81 8.21 -2.66 -12.98
C LEU A 81 8.05 -4.09 -13.52
N GLN A 82 8.84 -5.04 -13.02
CA GLN A 82 8.84 -6.42 -13.47
C GLN A 82 7.67 -7.24 -12.90
N ASN A 83 7.17 -6.88 -11.71
CA ASN A 83 5.93 -7.44 -11.17
C ASN A 83 4.68 -7.01 -11.95
N ARG A 84 4.81 -6.12 -12.96
CA ARG A 84 3.78 -5.87 -13.98
C ARG A 84 3.75 -6.92 -15.09
N THR A 85 4.61 -7.92 -15.05
CA THR A 85 4.68 -8.90 -16.13
C THR A 85 3.69 -10.03 -15.88
N LEU A 86 2.51 -9.92 -16.50
CA LEU A 86 1.82 -11.11 -16.99
C LEU A 86 2.89 -11.96 -17.67
N ARG A 87 3.15 -13.15 -17.11
CA ARG A 87 3.96 -14.18 -17.77
C ARG A 87 3.56 -14.17 -19.24
N VAL A 88 4.51 -13.87 -20.13
CA VAL A 88 4.37 -14.30 -21.52
C VAL A 88 4.15 -15.80 -21.42
N GLN A 89 2.90 -16.25 -21.58
CA GLN A 89 2.62 -17.66 -21.74
C GLN A 89 3.42 -18.05 -22.97
N ARG A 90 4.49 -18.80 -22.73
CA ARG A 90 5.15 -19.54 -23.78
C ARG A 90 4.12 -20.55 -24.25
N LEU A 91 3.44 -20.23 -25.35
CA LEU A 91 2.75 -21.22 -26.15
C LEU A 91 3.85 -22.01 -26.88
N THR A 92 4.18 -23.17 -26.33
CA THR A 92 4.90 -24.24 -27.03
C THR A 92 4.08 -25.50 -26.90
#